data_AF-A0A813F2G5-F1
#
_entry.id   AF-A0A813F2G5-F1
#
_cell.length_a   1.000
_cell.length_b   1.000
_cell.length_c   1.000
_cell.angle_alpha   90.00
_cell.angle_beta   90.00
_cell.angle_gamma   90.00
#
_symmetry.space_group_name_H-M   'P 1'
#
loop_
_entity.id
_entity.type
_entity.pdbx_description
1 polymer ?
#
loop_
_entity_poly.entity_id
_entity_poly.type
_entity_poly.pdbx_seq_one_letter_code
_entity_poly.pdbx_strand_id
1 'polypeptide(L)'
;ELQRSDPEGKEQWGLYCESHGGGVRDPNKHDEEFLQMFIDQFHLGGRIEPVAAAASSGGSLCTLVKIGQRKSQNWRQAWTVYCQAYGGGVNDPSRHEAIFLVGFLDFMAQRAISAFVTPSPVLPRVYRLLLHEQQVGAAPVHGAPAAERPMKRPRMPGLPGAALGASAVPSGHPVKDACVAKIKAFQRSSESAKQTWWEHCDQSLSGIRDPMRHEASSLEVFVTQHNL
;
A
#
# COMPACT_ATOMS: atom_id res chain seq x y z
N GLU A 1 29.83 -16.83 -35.87
CA GLU A 1 30.26 -18.24 -35.92
C GLU A 1 29.84 -19.07 -34.70
N LEU A 2 30.30 -18.78 -33.47
CA LEU A 2 30.05 -19.64 -32.29
C LEU A 2 28.56 -20.00 -32.06
N GLN A 3 27.64 -19.04 -32.19
CA GLN A 3 26.19 -19.26 -32.06
C GLN A 3 25.59 -20.22 -33.11
N ARG A 4 26.27 -20.41 -34.26
CA ARG A 4 25.79 -21.21 -35.40
C ARG A 4 26.49 -22.57 -35.48
N SER A 5 27.75 -22.65 -35.05
CA SER A 5 28.60 -23.83 -35.18
C SER A 5 28.64 -24.70 -33.92
N ASP A 6 28.39 -24.12 -32.74
CA ASP A 6 28.52 -24.81 -31.46
C ASP A 6 27.19 -24.77 -30.66
N PRO A 7 26.54 -25.93 -30.44
CA PRO A 7 25.35 -26.02 -29.61
C PRO A 7 25.57 -25.51 -28.18
N GLU A 8 26.74 -25.78 -27.58
CA GLU A 8 27.07 -25.36 -26.21
C GLU A 8 27.27 -23.84 -26.16
N GLY A 9 28.08 -23.30 -27.07
CA GLY A 9 28.27 -21.85 -27.22
C GLY A 9 26.96 -21.10 -27.48
N LYS A 10 26.02 -21.70 -28.23
CA LYS A 10 24.68 -21.13 -28.45
C LYS A 10 23.84 -21.09 -27.16
N GLU A 11 23.89 -22.13 -26.35
CA GLU A 11 23.18 -22.20 -25.07
C GLU A 11 23.76 -21.21 -24.06
N GLN A 12 25.08 -21.23 -23.87
CA GLN A 12 25.79 -20.30 -22.98
C GLN A 12 25.59 -18.84 -23.39
N TRP A 13 25.57 -18.55 -24.71
CA TRP A 13 25.23 -17.22 -25.21
C TRP A 13 23.81 -16.80 -24.85
N GLY A 14 22.84 -17.73 -24.93
CA GLY A 14 21.47 -17.49 -24.52
C GLY A 14 21.36 -17.10 -23.05
N LEU A 15 22.04 -17.83 -22.16
CA LEU A 15 22.06 -17.57 -20.71
C LEU A 15 22.81 -16.26 -20.37
N TYR A 16 23.91 -15.99 -21.08
CA TYR A 16 24.65 -14.74 -20.93
C TYR A 16 23.81 -13.53 -21.31
N CYS A 17 23.08 -13.60 -22.44
CA CYS A 17 22.16 -12.56 -22.88
C CYS A 17 21.00 -12.35 -21.90
N GLU A 18 20.46 -13.42 -21.31
CA GLU A 18 19.42 -13.33 -20.29
C GLU A 18 19.91 -12.64 -19.02
N SER A 19 21.15 -12.92 -18.60
CA SER A 19 21.70 -12.41 -17.34
C SER A 19 22.25 -10.99 -17.46
N HIS A 20 22.88 -10.66 -18.59
CA HIS A 20 23.63 -9.40 -18.77
C HIS A 20 23.13 -8.55 -19.94
N GLY A 21 22.42 -9.13 -20.91
CA GLY A 21 22.01 -8.48 -22.17
C GLY A 21 20.51 -8.18 -22.29
N GLY A 22 19.76 -8.19 -21.18
CA GLY A 22 18.32 -7.91 -21.18
C GLY A 22 17.48 -8.92 -21.97
N GLY A 23 18.00 -10.13 -22.21
CA GLY A 23 17.35 -11.17 -23.01
C GLY A 23 17.45 -10.97 -24.53
N VAL A 24 18.16 -9.94 -25.02
CA VAL A 24 18.40 -9.73 -26.45
C VAL A 24 19.49 -10.68 -26.92
N ARG A 25 19.18 -11.60 -27.84
CA ARG A 25 20.11 -12.66 -28.27
C ARG A 25 20.81 -12.42 -29.61
N ASP A 26 20.57 -11.28 -30.26
CA ASP A 26 21.22 -10.89 -31.51
C ASP A 26 22.59 -10.25 -31.21
N PRO A 27 23.71 -10.87 -31.61
CA PRO A 27 25.05 -10.31 -31.36
C PRO A 27 25.24 -8.91 -31.95
N ASN A 28 24.57 -8.57 -33.06
CA ASN A 28 24.70 -7.24 -33.67
C ASN A 28 23.98 -6.13 -32.90
N LYS A 29 23.23 -6.47 -31.85
CA LYS A 29 22.55 -5.52 -30.96
C LYS A 29 23.37 -5.18 -29.72
N HIS A 30 24.50 -5.84 -29.51
CA HIS A 30 25.41 -5.61 -28.39
C HIS A 30 26.69 -4.92 -28.87
N ASP A 31 27.37 -4.23 -27.97
CA ASP A 31 28.65 -3.59 -28.28
C ASP A 31 29.81 -4.59 -28.25
N GLU A 32 30.96 -4.15 -28.76
CA GLU A 32 32.16 -4.98 -28.90
C GLU A 32 32.69 -5.46 -27.54
N GLU A 33 32.59 -4.62 -26.50
CA GLU A 33 33.02 -4.96 -25.15
C GLU A 33 32.17 -6.08 -24.53
N PHE A 34 30.85 -6.04 -24.71
CA PHE A 34 29.94 -7.10 -24.26
C PHE A 34 30.20 -8.43 -24.96
N LEU A 35 30.39 -8.40 -26.28
CA LEU A 35 30.69 -9.60 -27.07
C LEU A 35 32.04 -10.21 -26.65
N GLN A 36 33.06 -9.38 -26.43
CA GLN A 36 34.38 -9.84 -26.02
C GLN A 36 34.36 -10.45 -24.62
N MET A 37 33.63 -9.83 -23.68
CA MET A 37 33.47 -10.31 -22.31
C MET A 37 32.85 -11.72 -22.26
N PHE A 38 31.85 -11.99 -23.12
CA PHE A 38 31.27 -13.32 -23.26
C PHE A 38 32.28 -14.34 -23.83
N ILE A 39 32.98 -13.98 -24.91
CA ILE A 39 33.94 -14.86 -25.58
C ILE A 39 35.07 -15.24 -24.63
N ASP A 40 35.59 -14.28 -23.86
CA ASP A 40 36.66 -14.51 -22.90
C ASP A 40 36.19 -15.43 -21.76
N GLN A 41 35.01 -15.18 -21.19
CA GLN A 41 34.44 -16.06 -20.16
C GLN A 41 34.20 -17.48 -20.68
N PHE A 42 33.68 -17.62 -21.90
CA PHE A 42 33.40 -18.91 -22.51
C PHE A 42 34.68 -19.73 -22.77
N HIS A 43 35.74 -19.09 -23.26
CA HIS A 43 37.04 -19.72 -23.50
C HIS A 43 37.82 -20.04 -22.22
N LEU A 44 37.65 -19.22 -21.17
CA LEU A 44 38.23 -19.49 -19.84
C LEU A 44 37.50 -20.63 -19.10
N GLY A 45 36.47 -21.22 -19.70
CA GLY A 45 35.69 -22.31 -19.09
C GLY A 45 34.67 -21.82 -18.06
N GLY A 46 34.40 -20.52 -17.99
CA GLY A 46 33.25 -19.98 -17.27
C GLY A 46 31.98 -20.51 -17.91
N ARG A 47 31.27 -21.37 -17.19
CA ARG A 47 29.95 -21.86 -17.59
C ARG A 47 28.91 -21.17 -16.74
N ILE A 48 27.97 -20.53 -17.41
CA ILE A 48 26.75 -20.08 -16.76
C ILE A 48 25.88 -21.32 -16.66
N GLU A 49 25.87 -21.91 -15.47
CA GLU A 49 24.93 -22.96 -15.15
C GLU A 49 23.52 -22.42 -15.38
N PRO A 50 22.60 -23.21 -15.98
CA PRO A 50 21.19 -22.85 -16.07
C PRO A 50 20.60 -22.91 -14.67
N VAL A 51 20.88 -21.89 -13.87
CA VAL A 51 20.21 -21.68 -12.61
C VAL A 51 18.77 -21.33 -12.98
N ALA A 52 17.87 -22.28 -12.81
CA ALA A 52 16.42 -22.15 -12.91
C ALA A 52 15.81 -21.02 -12.02
N ALA A 53 16.62 -20.12 -11.46
CA ALA A 53 16.26 -19.04 -10.55
C ALA A 53 16.33 -17.63 -11.18
N ALA A 54 17.01 -17.42 -12.31
CA ALA A 54 17.11 -16.07 -12.89
C ALA A 54 15.93 -15.73 -13.83
N ALA A 55 15.53 -16.66 -14.71
CA ALA A 55 14.34 -16.52 -15.55
C ALA A 55 13.01 -16.61 -14.75
N SER A 56 13.06 -17.09 -13.50
CA SER A 56 11.91 -17.15 -12.59
C SER A 56 11.81 -15.95 -11.65
N SER A 57 12.81 -15.06 -11.61
CA SER A 57 12.78 -13.86 -10.77
C SER A 57 11.70 -12.86 -11.24
N GLY A 58 11.62 -12.56 -12.54
CA GLY A 58 10.54 -11.71 -13.08
C GLY A 58 9.14 -12.30 -12.87
N GLY A 59 8.99 -13.62 -13.04
CA GLY A 59 7.73 -14.33 -12.80
C GLY A 59 7.33 -14.40 -11.32
N SER A 60 8.28 -14.65 -10.42
CA SER A 60 8.06 -14.68 -8.98
C SER A 60 7.78 -13.28 -8.41
N LEU A 61 8.49 -12.25 -8.88
CA LEU A 61 8.22 -10.85 -8.56
C LEU A 61 6.84 -10.41 -9.06
N CYS A 62 6.49 -10.73 -10.30
CA CYS A 62 5.15 -10.46 -10.83
C CYS A 62 4.07 -11.14 -10.00
N THR A 63 4.30 -12.39 -9.59
CA THR A 63 3.40 -13.13 -8.71
C THR A 63 3.29 -12.48 -7.33
N LEU A 64 4.40 -12.03 -6.74
CA LEU A 64 4.41 -11.31 -5.46
C LEU A 64 3.59 -10.03 -5.55
N VAL A 65 3.80 -9.21 -6.57
CA VAL A 65 3.04 -7.97 -6.77
C VAL A 65 1.56 -8.27 -6.97
N LYS A 66 1.20 -9.30 -7.75
CA LYS A 66 -0.19 -9.76 -7.93
C LYS A 66 -0.82 -10.29 -6.63
N ILE A 67 -0.05 -10.97 -5.77
CA ILE A 67 -0.52 -11.38 -4.44
C ILE A 67 -0.78 -10.13 -3.58
N GLY A 68 0.16 -9.19 -3.53
CA GLY A 68 0.01 -7.93 -2.80
C GLY A 68 -1.21 -7.13 -3.26
N GLN A 69 -1.40 -6.99 -4.59
CA GLN A 69 -2.58 -6.36 -5.18
C GLN A 69 -3.89 -7.02 -4.75
N ARG A 70 -3.94 -8.36 -4.63
CA ARG A 70 -5.15 -9.09 -4.25
C ARG A 70 -5.42 -9.07 -2.75
N LYS A 71 -4.37 -9.15 -1.93
CA LYS A 71 -4.48 -9.36 -0.49
C LYS A 71 -4.44 -8.07 0.33
N SER A 72 -3.91 -6.96 -0.20
CA SER A 72 -3.78 -5.70 0.55
C SER A 72 -4.26 -4.49 -0.26
N GLN A 73 -5.19 -3.72 0.31
CA GLN A 73 -5.68 -2.48 -0.28
C GLN A 73 -4.59 -1.39 -0.31
N ASN A 74 -3.81 -1.28 0.77
CA ASN A 74 -2.68 -0.34 0.84
C ASN A 74 -1.61 -0.69 -0.20
N TRP A 75 -1.31 -1.97 -0.38
CA TRP A 75 -0.38 -2.43 -1.42
C TRP A 75 -0.90 -2.10 -2.82
N ARG A 76 -2.18 -2.38 -3.09
CA ARG A 76 -2.81 -2.06 -4.38
C ARG A 76 -2.76 -0.56 -4.66
N GLN A 77 -3.04 0.28 -3.67
CA GLN A 77 -2.99 1.72 -3.82
C GLN A 77 -1.55 2.21 -4.02
N ALA A 78 -0.59 1.72 -3.23
CA ALA A 78 0.83 2.05 -3.39
C ALA A 78 1.36 1.67 -4.78
N TRP A 79 1.02 0.47 -5.25
CA TRP A 79 1.35 0.03 -6.61
C TRP A 79 0.72 0.93 -7.68
N THR A 80 -0.56 1.28 -7.52
CA THR A 80 -1.27 2.16 -8.47
C THR A 80 -0.60 3.53 -8.58
N VAL A 81 -0.26 4.13 -7.44
CA VAL A 81 0.43 5.41 -7.38
C VAL A 81 1.85 5.30 -7.97
N TYR A 82 2.56 4.21 -7.67
CA TYR A 82 3.89 3.96 -8.23
C TYR A 82 3.85 3.81 -9.76
N CYS A 83 2.90 3.05 -10.30
CA CYS A 83 2.70 2.91 -11.75
C CYS A 83 2.30 4.23 -12.40
N GLN A 84 1.48 5.07 -11.75
CA GLN A 84 1.15 6.40 -12.26
C GLN A 84 2.39 7.31 -12.35
N ALA A 85 3.28 7.25 -11.35
CA ALA A 85 4.47 8.11 -11.29
C ALA A 85 5.61 7.62 -12.21
N TYR A 86 5.82 6.31 -12.31
CA TYR A 86 7.03 5.74 -12.95
C TYR A 86 6.73 4.74 -14.07
N GLY A 87 5.53 4.17 -14.13
CA GLY A 87 5.17 3.06 -15.02
C GLY A 87 4.15 3.41 -16.11
N GLY A 88 3.99 4.70 -16.45
CA GLY A 88 3.05 5.17 -17.48
C GLY A 88 1.57 4.88 -17.18
N GLY A 89 1.22 4.66 -15.91
CA GLY A 89 -0.13 4.31 -15.47
C GLY A 89 -0.54 2.86 -15.72
N VAL A 90 0.35 2.01 -16.25
CA VAL A 90 0.06 0.58 -16.50
C VAL A 90 0.13 -0.18 -15.18
N ASN A 91 -0.98 -0.75 -14.73
CA ASN A 91 -1.07 -1.41 -13.42
C ASN A 91 -0.87 -2.94 -13.45
N ASP A 92 -0.69 -3.54 -14.63
CA ASP A 92 -0.43 -4.99 -14.74
C ASP A 92 1.07 -5.27 -14.52
N PRO A 93 1.46 -6.01 -13.45
CA PRO A 93 2.87 -6.31 -13.16
C PRO A 93 3.56 -7.16 -14.23
N SER A 94 2.80 -7.90 -15.07
CA SER A 94 3.37 -8.68 -16.17
C SER A 94 3.81 -7.83 -17.36
N ARG A 95 3.41 -6.55 -17.38
CA ARG A 95 3.76 -5.56 -18.40
C ARG A 95 5.03 -4.77 -18.06
N HIS A 96 5.65 -5.08 -16.92
CA HIS A 96 6.83 -4.40 -16.41
C HIS A 96 8.00 -5.36 -16.28
N GLU A 97 9.21 -4.87 -16.52
CA GLU A 97 10.44 -5.65 -16.38
C GLU A 97 10.77 -5.93 -14.90
N ALA A 98 11.55 -6.98 -14.64
CA ALA A 98 11.93 -7.37 -13.28
C ALA A 98 12.57 -6.22 -12.49
N ILE A 99 13.40 -5.39 -13.14
CA ILE A 99 14.04 -4.23 -12.51
C ILE A 99 13.02 -3.19 -12.01
N PHE A 100 11.92 -2.99 -12.74
CA PHE A 100 10.85 -2.09 -12.32
C PHE A 100 10.10 -2.66 -11.10
N LEU A 101 9.87 -3.97 -11.07
CA LEU A 101 9.22 -4.64 -9.95
C LEU A 101 10.09 -4.58 -8.68
N VAL A 102 11.41 -4.76 -8.80
CA VAL A 102 12.36 -4.56 -7.70
C VAL A 102 12.35 -3.10 -7.23
N GLY A 103 12.37 -2.14 -8.17
CA GLY A 103 12.31 -0.72 -7.86
C GLY A 103 11.07 -0.31 -7.04
N PHE A 104 9.93 -0.96 -7.28
CA PHE A 104 8.74 -0.78 -6.44
C PHE A 104 8.93 -1.29 -5.01
N LEU A 105 9.54 -2.47 -4.84
CA LEU A 105 9.83 -3.03 -3.52
C LEU A 105 10.80 -2.15 -2.74
N ASP A 106 11.85 -1.66 -3.39
CA ASP A 106 12.82 -0.73 -2.80
C ASP A 106 12.17 0.61 -2.42
N PHE A 107 11.31 1.16 -3.28
CA PHE A 107 10.56 2.38 -2.97
C PHE A 107 9.72 2.22 -1.70
N MET A 108 9.02 1.10 -1.55
CA MET A 108 8.25 0.82 -0.33
C MET A 108 9.16 0.65 0.89
N ALA A 109 10.27 -0.09 0.76
CA ALA A 109 11.23 -0.29 1.85
C ALA A 109 11.82 1.04 2.32
N GLN A 110 12.20 1.93 1.38
CA GLN A 110 12.73 3.25 1.71
C GLN A 110 11.70 4.13 2.43
N ARG A 111 10.42 4.09 2.01
CA ARG A 111 9.33 4.80 2.71
C ARG A 111 9.11 4.22 4.11
N ALA A 112 9.18 2.91 4.27
CA ALA A 112 9.05 2.25 5.57
C ALA A 112 10.20 2.63 6.51
N ILE A 113 11.45 2.55 6.04
CA ILE A 113 12.63 2.99 6.81
C ILE A 113 12.47 4.46 7.22
N SER A 114 12.05 5.34 6.30
CA SER A 114 11.83 6.75 6.60
C SER A 114 10.78 6.94 7.70
N ALA A 115 9.72 6.13 7.72
CA ALA A 115 8.68 6.17 8.75
C ALA A 115 9.16 5.68 10.12
N PHE A 116 10.12 4.74 10.16
CA PHE A 116 10.69 4.22 11.41
C PHE A 116 11.84 5.06 11.96
N VAL A 117 12.66 5.65 11.08
CA VAL A 117 13.87 6.41 11.44
C VAL A 117 13.56 7.87 11.75
N THR A 118 12.47 8.43 11.21
CA THR A 118 12.06 9.78 11.57
C THR A 118 11.28 9.71 12.89
N PRO A 119 11.85 10.06 14.06
CA PRO A 119 11.04 10.31 15.23
C PRO A 119 10.05 11.40 14.84
N SER A 120 8.77 11.13 15.06
CA SER A 120 7.72 12.14 15.03
C SER A 120 8.26 13.44 15.65
N PRO A 121 8.12 14.62 15.01
CA PRO A 121 8.31 15.86 15.72
C PRO A 121 7.18 15.96 16.74
N VAL A 122 7.36 15.31 17.89
CA VAL A 122 6.70 15.69 19.12
C VAL A 122 7.19 17.11 19.36
N LEU A 123 6.45 18.10 18.88
CA LEU A 123 6.67 19.47 19.32
C LEU A 123 6.64 19.44 20.85
N PRO A 124 7.74 19.80 21.53
CA PRO A 124 7.75 19.83 22.98
C PRO A 124 6.62 20.75 23.44
N ARG A 125 5.82 20.26 24.41
CA ARG A 125 4.64 20.93 24.97
C ARG A 125 4.91 22.38 25.45
N VAL A 126 6.18 22.76 25.59
CA VAL A 126 6.66 24.09 25.97
C VAL A 126 6.45 25.17 24.91
N TYR A 127 6.37 24.85 23.62
CA TYR A 127 6.13 25.87 22.57
C TYR A 127 4.67 26.32 22.47
N ARG A 128 3.74 25.68 23.20
CA ARG A 128 2.35 26.14 23.32
C ARG A 128 2.20 27.32 24.31
N LEU A 129 3.23 27.63 25.11
CA LEU A 129 3.17 28.68 26.13
C LEU A 129 3.75 30.04 25.69
N LEU A 130 4.43 30.15 24.55
CA LEU A 130 5.19 31.35 24.20
C LEU A 130 4.54 32.32 23.19
N LEU A 131 3.27 32.14 22.83
CA LEU A 131 2.56 33.08 21.92
C LEU A 131 1.10 33.35 22.32
N HIS A 132 0.82 33.68 23.59
CA HIS A 132 -0.32 34.56 23.97
C HIS A 132 -0.24 34.97 25.44
N GLU A 133 0.47 36.07 25.73
CA GLU A 133 0.33 36.85 26.95
C GLU A 133 0.32 38.34 26.61
N GLN A 134 -0.89 38.93 26.48
CA GLN A 134 -1.27 40.36 26.66
C GLN A 134 -2.79 40.46 26.34
N GLN A 135 -3.77 40.91 27.14
CA GLN A 135 -3.82 41.71 28.36
C GLN A 135 -5.27 41.66 28.99
N VAL A 136 -5.35 41.59 30.34
CA VAL A 136 -6.32 42.16 31.35
C VAL A 136 -7.86 41.92 31.37
N GLY A 137 -8.37 41.46 32.53
CA GLY A 137 -9.47 42.14 33.26
C GLY A 137 -10.71 41.35 33.77
N ALA A 138 -10.72 41.02 35.08
CA ALA A 138 -11.87 40.84 36.02
C ALA A 138 -12.78 39.58 36.00
N ALA A 139 -12.98 38.98 37.18
CA ALA A 139 -13.97 37.93 37.54
C ALA A 139 -15.24 38.58 38.18
N PRO A 140 -16.44 37.96 38.25
CA PRO A 140 -16.69 36.74 39.07
C PRO A 140 -17.70 35.67 38.55
N VAL A 141 -17.48 34.43 38.99
CA VAL A 141 -18.40 33.32 39.40
C VAL A 141 -19.65 32.96 38.56
N HIS A 142 -19.61 31.82 37.86
CA HIS A 142 -20.49 30.62 37.95
C HIS A 142 -20.48 29.79 36.64
N GLY A 143 -20.29 28.45 36.75
CA GLY A 143 -20.73 27.46 35.74
C GLY A 143 -19.66 26.91 34.79
N ALA A 144 -19.33 25.62 34.94
CA ALA A 144 -18.57 24.82 33.97
C ALA A 144 -19.44 24.42 32.74
N PRO A 145 -18.95 23.62 31.78
CA PRO A 145 -17.77 23.77 30.91
C PRO A 145 -18.14 23.57 29.42
N ALA A 146 -17.46 24.21 28.45
CA ALA A 146 -17.35 23.68 27.08
C ALA A 146 -16.39 24.54 26.24
N ALA A 147 -15.38 23.88 25.68
CA ALA A 147 -14.51 24.43 24.67
C ALA A 147 -15.30 24.73 23.38
N GLU A 148 -15.30 25.99 22.97
CA GLU A 148 -15.80 26.41 21.67
C GLU A 148 -14.81 26.09 20.53
N ARG A 149 -15.42 25.89 19.37
CA ARG A 149 -14.88 25.57 18.05
C ARG A 149 -14.21 26.79 17.40
N PRO A 150 -13.47 26.60 16.30
CA PRO A 150 -13.86 27.27 15.03
C PRO A 150 -13.48 26.41 13.78
N MET A 151 -14.09 26.42 12.59
CA MET A 151 -15.23 27.12 11.97
C MET A 151 -15.90 26.18 10.95
N LYS A 152 -17.22 26.28 10.80
CA LYS A 152 -17.95 25.78 9.64
C LYS A 152 -17.83 26.80 8.51
N ARG A 153 -17.56 26.33 7.28
CA ARG A 153 -17.75 27.13 6.05
C ARG A 153 -19.22 27.57 5.93
N PRO A 154 -19.52 28.78 5.41
CA PRO A 154 -20.89 29.28 5.33
C PRO A 154 -21.70 28.49 4.30
N ARG A 155 -22.95 28.19 4.66
CA ARG A 155 -23.95 27.56 3.78
C ARG A 155 -24.72 28.66 3.06
N MET A 156 -24.68 28.65 1.72
CA MET A 156 -25.55 29.49 0.88
C MET A 156 -27.01 29.00 0.98
N PRO A 157 -28.02 29.89 0.90
CA PRO A 157 -29.43 29.50 0.94
C PRO A 157 -29.97 29.16 -0.45
N GLY A 158 -30.67 28.02 -0.55
CA GLY A 158 -31.76 27.82 -1.50
C GLY A 158 -31.55 26.81 -2.62
N LEU A 159 -31.97 25.55 -2.40
CA LEU A 159 -32.62 24.69 -3.39
C LEU A 159 -33.28 23.49 -2.66
N PRO A 160 -34.59 23.23 -2.83
CA PRO A 160 -35.27 22.11 -2.18
C PRO A 160 -35.14 20.85 -3.05
N GLY A 161 -34.68 19.74 -2.49
CA GLY A 161 -34.71 18.47 -3.21
C GLY A 161 -33.85 17.35 -2.62
N ALA A 162 -34.52 16.40 -1.97
CA ALA A 162 -34.12 15.01 -1.75
C ALA A 162 -32.80 14.74 -1.01
N ALA A 163 -32.94 14.53 0.30
CA ALA A 163 -32.05 13.66 1.07
C ALA A 163 -32.17 12.23 0.53
N LEU A 164 -31.15 11.73 -0.15
CA LEU A 164 -30.96 10.30 -0.38
C LEU A 164 -29.74 9.85 0.41
N GLY A 165 -30.05 9.33 1.60
CA GLY A 165 -29.11 8.53 2.39
C GLY A 165 -28.58 7.40 1.53
N ALA A 166 -27.26 7.19 1.60
CA ALA A 166 -26.59 6.10 0.91
C ALA A 166 -27.28 4.77 1.25
N SER A 167 -28.02 4.22 0.29
CA SER A 167 -28.62 2.89 0.37
C SER A 167 -27.53 1.87 0.69
N ALA A 168 -27.74 1.15 1.79
CA ALA A 168 -26.99 -0.05 2.11
C ALA A 168 -27.23 -1.07 1.00
N VAL A 169 -26.23 -1.32 0.18
CA VAL A 169 -26.23 -2.47 -0.72
C VAL A 169 -26.04 -3.71 0.17
N PRO A 170 -27.01 -4.63 0.25
CA PRO A 170 -26.90 -5.84 1.05
C PRO A 170 -25.71 -6.65 0.56
N SER A 171 -24.90 -7.16 1.49
CA SER A 171 -23.69 -7.91 1.15
C SER A 171 -23.96 -9.35 0.72
N GLY A 172 -25.23 -9.73 0.53
CA GLY A 172 -25.67 -11.08 0.17
C GLY A 172 -25.67 -12.07 1.33
N HIS A 173 -25.21 -11.67 2.52
CA HIS A 173 -25.17 -12.48 3.73
C HIS A 173 -26.01 -11.83 4.85
N PRO A 174 -27.21 -12.35 5.16
CA PRO A 174 -28.12 -11.71 6.12
C PRO A 174 -27.52 -11.60 7.53
N VAL A 175 -26.63 -12.53 7.89
CA VAL A 175 -25.92 -12.55 9.17
C VAL A 175 -24.93 -11.38 9.28
N LYS A 176 -24.19 -11.10 8.20
CA LYS A 176 -23.24 -9.98 8.15
C LYS A 176 -23.98 -8.64 8.26
N ASP A 177 -25.06 -8.48 7.50
CA ASP A 177 -25.85 -7.25 7.48
C ASP A 177 -26.47 -6.95 8.87
N ALA A 178 -26.91 -8.00 9.59
CA ALA A 178 -27.38 -7.88 10.97
C ALA A 178 -26.27 -7.43 11.94
N CYS A 179 -25.08 -7.99 11.84
CA CYS A 179 -23.94 -7.60 12.67
C CYS A 179 -23.50 -6.15 12.40
N VAL A 180 -23.47 -5.73 11.14
CA VAL A 180 -23.19 -4.34 10.75
C VAL A 180 -24.22 -3.39 11.35
N ALA A 181 -25.51 -3.74 11.33
CA ALA A 181 -26.56 -2.91 11.90
C ALA A 181 -26.39 -2.74 13.43
N LYS A 182 -26.08 -3.83 14.16
CA LYS A 182 -25.79 -3.81 15.60
C LYS A 182 -24.60 -2.93 15.93
N ILE A 183 -23.48 -3.09 15.21
CA ILE A 183 -22.28 -2.29 15.43
C ILE A 183 -22.53 -0.81 15.12
N LYS A 184 -23.26 -0.50 14.04
CA LYS A 184 -23.66 0.87 13.73
C LYS A 184 -24.58 1.48 14.80
N ALA A 185 -25.46 0.69 15.41
CA ALA A 185 -26.28 1.14 16.54
C ALA A 185 -25.44 1.40 17.78
N PHE A 186 -24.48 0.52 18.08
CA PHE A 186 -23.51 0.67 19.16
C PHE A 186 -22.64 1.91 18.99
N GLN A 187 -22.11 2.17 17.79
CA GLN A 187 -21.36 3.40 17.49
C GLN A 187 -22.15 4.69 17.74
N ARG A 188 -23.49 4.63 17.65
CA ARG A 188 -24.38 5.78 17.85
C ARG A 188 -24.88 5.92 19.28
N SER A 189 -24.71 4.91 20.14
CA SER A 189 -25.23 4.94 21.51
C SER A 189 -24.43 5.88 22.41
N SER A 190 -23.11 5.93 22.24
CA SER A 190 -22.24 6.86 22.95
C SER A 190 -20.91 7.07 22.22
N GLU A 191 -20.24 8.19 22.52
CA GLU A 191 -18.89 8.41 22.01
C GLU A 191 -17.90 7.38 22.59
N SER A 192 -18.14 6.87 23.81
CA SER A 192 -17.33 5.79 24.39
C SER A 192 -17.47 4.48 23.62
N ALA A 193 -18.69 4.08 23.23
CA ALA A 193 -18.95 2.87 22.44
C ALA A 193 -18.29 2.97 21.05
N LYS A 194 -18.32 4.16 20.46
CA LYS A 194 -17.61 4.44 19.21
C LYS A 194 -16.09 4.33 19.35
N GLN A 195 -15.51 4.81 20.45
CA GLN A 195 -14.08 4.63 20.73
C GLN A 195 -13.73 3.15 20.93
N THR A 196 -14.54 2.38 21.65
CA THR A 196 -14.35 0.93 21.83
C THR A 196 -14.30 0.20 20.49
N TRP A 197 -15.19 0.53 19.56
CA TRP A 197 -15.13 -0.03 18.20
C TRP A 197 -13.87 0.41 17.43
N TRP A 198 -13.44 1.67 17.57
CA TRP A 198 -12.21 2.16 16.92
C TRP A 198 -10.96 1.47 17.44
N GLU A 199 -10.83 1.32 18.75
CA GLU A 199 -9.72 0.60 19.38
C GLU A 199 -9.67 -0.86 18.93
N HIS A 200 -10.82 -1.53 18.88
CA HIS A 200 -10.89 -2.89 18.36
C HIS A 200 -10.49 -2.97 16.87
N CYS A 201 -10.91 -2.00 16.05
CA CYS A 201 -10.49 -1.95 14.65
C CYS A 201 -8.98 -1.72 14.50
N ASP A 202 -8.42 -0.83 15.31
CA ASP A 202 -7.00 -0.49 15.28
C ASP A 202 -6.13 -1.66 15.78
N GLN A 203 -6.62 -2.48 16.73
CA GLN A 203 -5.93 -3.66 17.26
C GLN A 203 -6.07 -4.91 16.39
N SER A 204 -7.27 -5.18 15.86
CA SER A 204 -7.62 -6.49 15.28
C SER A 204 -8.08 -6.44 13.83
N LEU A 205 -8.47 -5.27 13.30
CA LEU A 205 -9.08 -5.13 11.98
C LEU A 205 -8.33 -4.14 11.06
N SER A 206 -7.00 -4.10 11.20
CA SER A 206 -6.10 -3.29 10.35
C SER A 206 -6.43 -1.79 10.32
N GLY A 207 -7.09 -1.25 11.35
CA GLY A 207 -7.50 0.15 11.45
C GLY A 207 -8.67 0.56 10.56
N ILE A 208 -9.33 -0.39 9.89
CA ILE A 208 -10.49 -0.09 9.04
C ILE A 208 -11.73 0.03 9.93
N ARG A 209 -12.28 1.24 10.06
CA ARG A 209 -13.37 1.53 11.02
C ARG A 209 -14.79 1.35 10.45
N ASP A 210 -14.91 1.02 9.17
CA ASP A 210 -16.19 0.78 8.49
C ASP A 210 -16.61 -0.69 8.65
N PRO A 211 -17.70 -0.99 9.42
CA PRO A 211 -18.12 -2.37 9.67
C PRO A 211 -18.46 -3.17 8.40
N MET A 212 -18.88 -2.52 7.31
CA MET A 212 -19.20 -3.22 6.05
C MET A 212 -17.97 -3.85 5.39
N ARG A 213 -16.77 -3.36 5.73
CA ARG A 213 -15.50 -3.80 5.12
C ARG A 213 -14.92 -5.06 5.76
N HIS A 214 -15.52 -5.53 6.86
CA HIS A 214 -15.05 -6.70 7.60
C HIS A 214 -15.84 -7.95 7.24
N GLU A 215 -15.24 -9.12 7.46
CA GLU A 215 -15.88 -10.43 7.32
C GLU A 215 -16.92 -10.67 8.44
N ALA A 216 -17.93 -11.51 8.17
CA ALA A 216 -19.02 -11.78 9.11
C ALA A 216 -18.51 -12.30 10.47
N SER A 217 -17.57 -13.25 10.44
CA SER A 217 -17.00 -13.86 11.65
C SER A 217 -16.29 -12.84 12.55
N SER A 218 -15.60 -11.85 11.98
CA SER A 218 -14.95 -10.79 12.76
C SER A 218 -15.96 -9.87 13.44
N LEU A 219 -17.07 -9.57 12.77
CA LEU A 219 -18.15 -8.76 13.33
C LEU A 219 -18.91 -9.51 14.43
N GLU A 220 -19.12 -10.83 14.27
CA GLU A 220 -19.75 -11.70 15.27
C GLU A 220 -18.95 -11.76 16.58
N VAL A 221 -17.62 -11.84 16.50
CA VAL A 221 -16.73 -11.81 17.68
C VAL A 221 -16.95 -10.53 18.47
N PHE A 222 -16.96 -9.37 17.81
CA PHE A 222 -17.18 -8.09 18.48
C PHE A 222 -18.59 -7.97 19.07
N VAL A 223 -19.61 -8.39 18.31
CA VAL A 223 -21.02 -8.39 18.78
C VAL A 223 -21.19 -9.27 20.01
N THR A 224 -20.55 -10.44 20.04
CA THR A 224 -20.59 -11.36 21.19
C THR A 224 -19.81 -10.79 22.38
N GLN A 225 -18.63 -10.22 22.14
CA GLN A 225 -17.78 -9.64 23.19
C GLN A 225 -18.45 -8.44 23.88
N HIS A 226 -19.21 -7.64 23.15
CA HIS A 226 -19.92 -6.46 23.68
C HIS A 226 -21.42 -6.69 23.93
N ASN A 227 -21.88 -7.94 23.80
CA ASN A 227 -23.23 -8.39 24.10
C ASN A 227 -24.35 -7.59 23.39
N LEU A 228 -24.18 -7.39 22.07
CA LEU A 228 -25.05 -6.59 21.17
C LEU A 228 -26.09 -7.42 20.40
#